data_AF-A0A966BHE4-F1
#
_entry.id   AF-A0A966BHE4-F1
#
_cell.length_a   1.000
_cell.length_b   1.000
_cell.length_c   1.000
_cell.angle_alpha   90.00
_cell.angle_beta   90.00
_cell.angle_gamma   90.00
#
_symmetry.space_group_name_H-M   'P 1'
#
loop_
_entity.id
_entity.type
_entity.pdbx_description
1 polymer ?
#
loop_
_entity_poly.entity_id
_entity_poly.type
_entity_poly.pdbx_seq_one_letter_code
_entity_poly.pdbx_strand_id
1 'polypeptide(L)'
;MPKEWILNQANMRWGLTKKTKVGPVAELIRKCAPKTIKEWEKFYLEKAYSKQHLEQLGKTLFIKVTDICKAEIEDVTEEDCINFIYNLVINRTFDGYQSEIQTIYGQLEKILGVKIESASDEWDRGYNVDYFIKVNDKYIGLQIKPAGYEYITQIINEREQQKETHKKFTAKYGGKVFYIISITEGKNKIIHNREVIEEIKQEIERLKSI
;
A
#
# COMPACT_ATOMS: atom_id res chain seq x y z
N MET A 1 -4.93 17.22 -17.10
CA MET A 1 -4.02 17.92 -18.07
C MET A 1 -2.56 17.81 -17.64
N PRO A 2 -1.53 17.93 -18.51
CA PRO A 2 -0.13 17.76 -18.11
C PRO A 2 0.33 18.61 -16.92
N LYS A 3 -0.10 19.88 -16.86
CA LYS A 3 0.24 20.80 -15.76
C LYS A 3 -0.34 20.39 -14.40
N GLU A 4 -1.54 19.81 -14.42
CA GLU A 4 -2.25 19.38 -13.21
C GLU A 4 -1.50 18.26 -12.49
N TRP A 5 -0.87 17.36 -13.25
CA TRP A 5 -0.01 16.31 -12.69
C TRP A 5 1.15 16.91 -11.89
N ILE A 6 1.88 17.88 -12.45
CA ILE A 6 3.00 18.57 -11.77
C ILE A 6 2.51 19.25 -10.49
N LEU A 7 1.41 20.00 -10.57
CA LEU A 7 0.83 20.72 -9.43
C LEU A 7 0.39 19.74 -8.32
N ASN A 8 -0.20 18.60 -8.69
CA ASN A 8 -0.61 17.58 -7.74
C ASN A 8 0.59 16.90 -7.06
N GLN A 9 1.64 16.53 -7.80
CA GLN A 9 2.84 15.94 -7.21
C GLN A 9 3.49 16.89 -6.19
N ALA A 10 3.65 18.16 -6.55
CA ALA A 10 4.16 19.18 -5.65
C ALA A 10 3.24 19.37 -4.42
N ASN A 11 1.94 19.54 -4.63
CA ASN A 11 0.98 19.68 -3.53
C ASN A 11 1.02 18.49 -2.56
N MET A 12 1.13 17.26 -3.07
CA MET A 12 1.26 16.05 -2.26
C MET A 12 2.56 16.03 -1.45
N ARG A 13 3.71 16.32 -2.09
CA ARG A 13 5.03 16.34 -1.45
C ARG A 13 5.08 17.33 -0.28
N TRP A 14 4.54 18.54 -0.46
CA TRP A 14 4.53 19.57 0.59
C TRP A 14 3.25 19.60 1.44
N GLY A 15 2.28 18.74 1.13
CA GLY A 15 1.02 18.60 1.88
C GLY A 15 0.24 19.90 2.02
N LEU A 16 0.19 20.75 0.99
CA LEU A 16 -0.39 22.10 1.09
C LEU A 16 -1.91 22.06 1.28
N THR A 17 -2.56 20.95 0.89
CA THR A 17 -4.00 20.69 1.14
C THR A 17 -4.26 19.64 2.23
N LYS A 18 -3.29 19.37 3.13
CA LYS A 18 -3.55 18.50 4.29
C LYS A 18 -4.59 19.11 5.22
N LYS A 19 -5.30 18.28 6.00
CA LYS A 19 -6.31 18.69 6.99
C LYS A 19 -5.81 19.78 7.96
N THR A 20 -4.51 19.83 8.26
CA THR A 20 -3.89 20.86 9.10
C THR A 20 -3.71 22.23 8.42
N LYS A 21 -3.86 22.31 7.10
CA LYS A 21 -3.68 23.53 6.28
C LYS A 21 -4.97 24.06 5.71
N VAL A 22 -5.95 23.18 5.43
CA VAL A 22 -7.24 23.52 4.82
C VAL A 22 -8.44 23.00 5.60
N GLY A 23 -8.22 22.41 6.77
CA GLY A 23 -9.29 21.87 7.61
C GLY A 23 -9.86 20.53 7.09
N PRO A 24 -10.81 19.93 7.80
CA PRO A 24 -11.45 18.68 7.40
C PRO A 24 -12.49 18.90 6.29
N VAL A 25 -12.05 19.24 5.09
CA VAL A 25 -12.91 19.61 3.94
C VAL A 25 -14.05 18.62 3.71
N ALA A 26 -13.78 17.31 3.77
CA ALA A 26 -14.80 16.27 3.59
C ALA A 26 -15.88 16.25 4.69
N GLU A 27 -15.51 16.54 5.95
CA GLU A 27 -16.49 16.66 7.04
C GLU A 27 -17.27 17.97 6.92
N LEU A 28 -16.60 19.06 6.55
CA LEU A 28 -17.19 20.38 6.39
C LEU A 28 -18.23 20.42 5.26
N ILE A 29 -17.92 19.84 4.10
CA ILE A 29 -18.86 19.83 2.96
C ILE A 29 -20.10 18.97 3.25
N ARG A 30 -19.94 17.86 4.00
CA ARG A 30 -21.07 17.05 4.47
C ARG A 30 -21.95 17.80 5.46
N LYS A 31 -21.36 18.58 6.37
CA LYS A 31 -22.11 19.45 7.31
C LYS A 31 -22.83 20.59 6.58
N CYS A 32 -22.21 21.16 5.54
CA CYS A 32 -22.80 22.22 4.75
C CYS A 32 -23.94 21.71 3.85
N ALA A 33 -23.84 20.49 3.33
CA ALA A 33 -24.75 19.91 2.34
C ALA A 33 -25.15 20.89 1.21
N PRO A 34 -24.17 21.57 0.56
CA PRO A 34 -24.45 22.65 -0.38
C PRO A 34 -25.09 22.14 -1.66
N LYS A 35 -26.02 22.90 -2.23
CA LYS A 35 -26.62 22.63 -3.55
C LYS A 35 -25.81 23.25 -4.67
N THR A 36 -24.97 24.23 -4.36
CA THR A 36 -24.15 24.94 -5.33
C THR A 36 -22.72 25.14 -4.84
N ILE A 37 -21.79 25.33 -5.79
CA ILE A 37 -20.39 25.65 -5.46
C ILE A 37 -20.28 26.98 -4.71
N LYS A 38 -21.15 27.95 -5.00
CA LYS A 38 -21.15 29.26 -4.31
C LYS A 38 -21.54 29.13 -2.84
N GLU A 39 -22.53 28.30 -2.53
CA GLU A 39 -22.90 27.98 -1.15
C GLU A 39 -21.74 27.31 -0.41
N TRP A 40 -21.08 26.36 -1.07
CA TRP A 40 -19.90 25.70 -0.51
C TRP A 40 -18.76 26.69 -0.25
N GLU A 41 -18.39 27.49 -1.24
CA GLU A 41 -17.31 28.48 -1.13
C GLU A 41 -17.58 29.45 0.01
N LYS A 42 -18.79 30.03 0.08
CA LYS A 42 -19.18 30.92 1.16
C LYS A 42 -19.04 30.24 2.53
N PHE A 43 -19.61 29.04 2.68
CA PHE A 43 -19.54 28.30 3.93
C PHE A 43 -18.10 27.99 4.34
N TYR A 44 -17.26 27.51 3.42
CA TYR A 44 -15.88 27.18 3.69
C TYR A 44 -15.07 28.42 4.10
N LEU A 45 -15.21 29.53 3.37
CA LEU A 45 -14.49 30.77 3.64
C LEU A 45 -14.89 31.40 4.98
N GLU A 46 -16.13 31.19 5.44
CA GLU A 46 -16.61 31.63 6.75
C GLU A 46 -16.19 30.70 7.90
N LYS A 47 -16.10 29.38 7.67
CA LYS A 47 -15.98 28.37 8.74
C LYS A 47 -14.61 27.70 8.84
N ALA A 48 -13.77 27.77 7.81
CA ALA A 48 -12.48 27.13 7.77
C ALA A 48 -11.34 28.13 7.58
N TYR A 49 -11.07 28.54 6.34
CA TYR A 49 -9.96 29.44 6.02
C TYR A 49 -10.39 30.50 5.02
N SER A 50 -9.82 31.69 5.17
CA SER A 50 -10.08 32.82 4.27
C SER A 50 -9.55 32.57 2.86
N LYS A 51 -10.07 33.34 1.90
CA LYS A 51 -9.61 33.29 0.50
C LYS A 51 -8.13 33.66 0.40
N GLN A 52 -7.71 34.66 1.18
CA GLN A 52 -6.33 35.11 1.24
C GLN A 52 -5.39 33.96 1.64
N HIS A 53 -5.75 33.19 2.68
CA HIS A 53 -4.97 32.03 3.11
C HIS A 53 -4.81 30.99 1.99
N LEU A 54 -5.89 30.68 1.27
CA LEU A 54 -5.83 29.77 0.11
C LEU A 54 -4.91 30.32 -1.00
N GLU A 55 -4.96 31.63 -1.26
CA GLU A 55 -4.06 32.30 -2.21
C GLU A 55 -2.59 32.21 -1.76
N GLN A 56 -2.30 32.33 -0.47
CA GLN A 56 -0.94 32.15 0.06
C GLN A 56 -0.44 30.71 -0.07
N LEU A 57 -1.31 29.71 0.12
CA LEU A 57 -0.98 28.31 -0.20
C LEU A 57 -0.67 28.15 -1.69
N GLY A 58 -1.45 28.79 -2.57
CA GLY A 58 -1.19 28.82 -4.02
C GLY A 58 0.14 29.46 -4.38
N LYS A 59 0.49 30.59 -3.78
CA LYS A 59 1.81 31.26 -3.95
C LYS A 59 2.95 30.38 -3.44
N THR A 60 2.73 29.67 -2.34
CA THR A 60 3.70 28.70 -1.82
C THR A 60 3.91 27.57 -2.83
N LEU A 61 2.83 27.00 -3.37
CA LEU A 61 2.89 25.97 -4.41
C LEU A 61 3.67 26.45 -5.64
N PHE A 62 3.43 27.69 -6.08
CA PHE A 62 4.16 28.29 -7.19
C PHE A 62 5.67 28.26 -6.96
N ILE A 63 6.16 28.80 -5.83
CA ILE A 63 7.60 28.79 -5.47
C ILE A 63 8.14 27.35 -5.42
N LYS A 64 7.39 26.41 -4.84
CA LYS A 64 7.80 25.00 -4.78
C LYS A 64 7.99 24.38 -6.16
N VAL A 65 7.13 24.72 -7.11
CA VAL A 65 7.22 24.21 -8.49
C VAL A 65 8.32 24.93 -9.28
N THR A 66 8.37 26.26 -9.23
CA THR A 66 9.26 27.05 -10.11
C THR A 66 10.69 27.10 -9.66
N ASP A 67 10.94 27.03 -8.35
CA ASP A 67 12.28 27.23 -7.81
C ASP A 67 12.86 25.88 -7.39
N ILE A 68 12.10 25.09 -6.62
CA ILE A 68 12.59 23.81 -6.08
C ILE A 68 12.47 22.68 -7.10
N CYS A 69 11.25 22.34 -7.54
CA CYS A 69 11.08 21.24 -8.50
C CYS A 69 11.83 21.48 -9.79
N LYS A 70 11.84 22.72 -10.30
CA LYS A 70 12.55 23.06 -11.52
C LYS A 70 14.05 22.80 -11.38
N ALA A 71 14.69 23.31 -10.31
CA ALA A 71 16.11 23.08 -10.07
C ALA A 71 16.43 21.59 -9.88
N GLU A 72 15.60 20.85 -9.16
CA GLU A 72 15.77 19.39 -8.99
C GLU A 72 15.61 18.64 -10.31
N ILE A 73 14.67 19.04 -11.17
CA ILE A 73 14.50 18.43 -12.51
C ILE A 73 15.70 18.74 -13.41
N GLU A 74 16.24 19.96 -13.34
CA GLU A 74 17.43 20.36 -14.08
C GLU A 74 18.70 19.62 -13.61
N ASP A 75 18.73 19.15 -12.36
CA ASP A 75 19.82 18.35 -11.78
C ASP A 75 19.76 16.86 -12.17
N VAL A 76 18.60 16.36 -12.61
CA VAL A 76 18.45 14.94 -13.02
C VAL A 76 19.22 14.69 -14.31
N THR A 77 20.14 13.73 -14.26
CA THR A 77 20.90 13.27 -15.43
C THR A 77 20.24 12.07 -16.11
N GLU A 78 20.66 11.77 -17.35
CA GLU A 78 20.28 10.54 -18.04
C GLU A 78 20.76 9.29 -17.28
N GLU A 79 21.96 9.35 -16.69
CA GLU A 79 22.52 8.26 -15.90
C GLU A 79 21.68 7.97 -14.64
N ASP A 80 21.19 9.01 -13.94
CA ASP A 80 20.28 8.82 -12.82
C ASP A 80 19.01 8.08 -13.24
N CYS A 81 18.46 8.42 -14.41
CA CYS A 81 17.26 7.76 -14.94
C CYS A 81 17.54 6.29 -15.28
N ILE A 82 18.66 6.00 -15.97
CA ILE A 82 19.07 4.63 -16.32
C ILE A 82 19.30 3.81 -15.06
N ASN A 83 20.06 4.33 -14.11
CA ASN A 83 20.37 3.67 -12.84
C ASN A 83 19.12 3.44 -12.01
N PHE A 84 18.19 4.40 -11.98
CA PHE A 84 16.92 4.23 -11.30
C PHE A 84 16.11 3.07 -11.89
N ILE A 85 15.95 3.01 -13.22
CA ILE A 85 15.23 1.91 -13.88
C ILE A 85 15.93 0.57 -13.65
N TYR A 86 17.26 0.51 -13.83
CA TYR A 86 18.03 -0.72 -13.59
C TYR A 86 17.86 -1.21 -12.15
N ASN A 87 17.98 -0.30 -11.18
CA ASN A 87 17.82 -0.62 -9.77
C ASN A 87 16.40 -1.10 -9.44
N LEU A 88 15.36 -0.49 -10.03
CA LEU A 88 13.98 -0.95 -9.86
C LEU A 88 13.78 -2.37 -10.39
N VAL A 89 14.32 -2.67 -11.58
CA VAL A 89 14.04 -3.92 -12.29
C VAL A 89 14.90 -5.07 -11.76
N ILE A 90 16.20 -4.83 -11.53
CA ILE A 90 17.15 -5.88 -11.16
C ILE A 90 17.28 -5.98 -9.64
N ASN A 91 17.75 -4.91 -9.01
CA ASN A 91 18.12 -4.96 -7.59
C ASN A 91 16.89 -5.10 -6.69
N ARG A 92 15.87 -4.23 -6.86
CA ARG A 92 14.67 -4.28 -6.01
C ARG A 92 13.86 -5.57 -6.19
N THR A 93 13.77 -6.09 -7.42
CA THR A 93 13.11 -7.38 -7.67
C THR A 93 13.85 -8.52 -6.96
N PHE A 94 15.18 -8.55 -7.07
CA PHE A 94 15.99 -9.56 -6.39
C PHE A 94 15.89 -9.45 -4.86
N ASP A 95 15.99 -8.24 -4.31
CA ASP A 95 15.87 -7.99 -2.86
C ASP A 95 14.48 -8.40 -2.34
N GLY A 96 13.42 -8.11 -3.10
CA GLY A 96 12.05 -8.54 -2.81
C GLY A 96 11.96 -10.07 -2.73
N TYR A 97 12.46 -10.76 -3.76
CA TYR A 97 12.48 -12.21 -3.82
C TYR A 97 13.28 -12.86 -2.66
N GLN A 98 14.46 -12.32 -2.34
CA GLN A 98 15.25 -12.81 -1.20
C GLN A 98 14.53 -12.59 0.14
N SER A 99 13.86 -11.44 0.30
CA SER A 99 13.03 -11.15 1.47
C SER A 99 11.88 -12.16 1.62
N GLU A 100 11.20 -12.50 0.53
CA GLU A 100 10.14 -13.50 0.52
C GLU A 100 10.66 -14.88 0.89
N ILE A 101 11.77 -15.33 0.29
CA ILE A 101 12.44 -16.60 0.66
C ILE A 101 12.76 -16.64 2.16
N GLN A 102 13.37 -15.58 2.70
CA GLN A 102 13.78 -15.54 4.11
C GLN A 102 12.57 -15.57 5.05
N THR A 103 11.46 -14.92 4.66
CA THR A 103 10.24 -14.88 5.45
C THR A 103 9.51 -16.23 5.41
N ILE A 104 9.37 -16.81 4.21
CA ILE A 104 8.61 -18.04 4.00
C ILE A 104 9.40 -19.27 4.40
N TYR A 105 10.48 -19.58 3.69
CA TYR A 105 11.26 -20.80 3.91
C TYR A 105 12.20 -20.66 5.10
N GLY A 106 12.75 -19.46 5.31
CA GLY A 106 13.67 -19.19 6.41
C GLY A 106 13.01 -19.25 7.79
N GLN A 107 11.72 -18.89 7.88
CA GLN A 107 10.99 -18.73 9.13
C GLN A 107 9.65 -19.46 9.15
N LEU A 108 8.66 -19.06 8.34
CA LEU A 108 7.28 -19.52 8.47
C LEU A 108 7.15 -21.04 8.32
N GLU A 109 7.76 -21.61 7.28
CA GLU A 109 7.79 -23.06 7.04
C GLU A 109 8.38 -23.82 8.24
N LYS A 110 9.49 -23.33 8.80
CA LYS A 110 10.13 -23.95 9.98
C LYS A 110 9.28 -23.86 11.24
N ILE A 111 8.60 -22.74 11.44
CA ILE A 111 7.75 -22.50 12.62
C ILE A 111 6.46 -23.33 12.55
N LEU A 112 5.89 -23.49 11.35
CA LEU A 112 4.67 -24.27 11.14
C LEU A 112 4.97 -25.78 11.03
N GLY A 113 6.17 -26.16 10.61
CA GLY A 113 6.55 -27.56 10.40
C GLY A 113 5.82 -28.21 9.20
N VAL A 114 5.37 -27.42 8.24
CA VAL A 114 4.65 -27.86 7.04
C VAL A 114 5.27 -27.24 5.79
N LYS A 115 5.30 -27.98 4.68
CA LYS A 115 5.81 -27.47 3.41
C LYS A 115 4.96 -26.32 2.90
N ILE A 116 5.62 -25.24 2.49
CA ILE A 116 5.01 -24.09 1.81
C ILE A 116 5.45 -24.12 0.34
N GLU A 117 4.54 -23.86 -0.59
CA GLU A 117 4.81 -23.88 -2.03
C GLU A 117 4.47 -22.53 -2.65
N SER A 118 5.23 -22.10 -3.67
CA SER A 118 4.92 -20.89 -4.42
C SER A 118 3.65 -21.09 -5.24
N ALA A 119 2.77 -20.11 -5.25
CA ALA A 119 1.57 -20.12 -6.06
C ALA A 119 1.89 -19.96 -7.56
N SER A 120 0.94 -20.34 -8.42
CA SER A 120 1.04 -20.05 -9.86
C SER A 120 0.65 -18.60 -10.15
N ASP A 121 1.06 -18.07 -11.31
CA ASP A 121 0.66 -16.73 -11.77
C ASP A 121 -0.88 -16.58 -11.86
N GLU A 122 -1.61 -17.66 -12.15
CA GLU A 122 -3.09 -17.66 -12.11
C GLU A 122 -3.62 -17.38 -10.70
N TRP A 123 -2.97 -17.95 -9.67
CA TRP A 123 -3.39 -17.77 -8.28
C TRP A 123 -2.99 -16.40 -7.73
N ASP A 124 -1.80 -15.92 -8.08
CA ASP A 124 -1.35 -14.57 -7.75
C ASP A 124 -2.33 -13.52 -8.30
N ARG A 125 -2.59 -13.54 -9.62
CA ARG A 125 -3.47 -12.55 -10.27
C ARG A 125 -4.94 -12.73 -9.96
N GLY A 126 -5.39 -13.97 -9.77
CA GLY A 126 -6.80 -14.30 -9.59
C GLY A 126 -7.26 -14.19 -8.13
N TYR A 127 -6.38 -14.52 -7.19
CA TYR A 127 -6.71 -14.64 -5.77
C TYR A 127 -5.84 -13.81 -4.84
N ASN A 128 -4.77 -13.16 -5.32
CA ASN A 128 -3.80 -12.47 -4.47
C ASN A 128 -3.18 -13.45 -3.47
N VAL A 129 -2.60 -14.53 -4.00
CA VAL A 129 -1.95 -15.59 -3.24
C VAL A 129 -0.55 -15.79 -3.79
N ASP A 130 0.47 -15.47 -3.01
CA ASP A 130 1.89 -15.60 -3.40
C ASP A 130 2.40 -17.03 -3.12
N TYR A 131 1.96 -17.59 -1.99
CA TYR A 131 2.33 -18.93 -1.53
C TYR A 131 1.12 -19.69 -1.00
N PHE A 132 1.21 -21.00 -0.89
CA PHE A 132 0.16 -21.81 -0.30
C PHE A 132 0.69 -22.97 0.54
N ILE A 133 -0.17 -23.46 1.43
CA ILE A 133 0.03 -24.69 2.20
C ILE A 133 -1.05 -25.67 1.76
N LYS A 134 -0.63 -26.88 1.37
CA LYS A 134 -1.56 -27.96 1.05
C LYS A 134 -1.90 -28.76 2.31
N VAL A 135 -3.19 -28.94 2.57
CA VAL A 135 -3.71 -29.78 3.65
C VAL A 135 -4.73 -30.73 3.04
N ASN A 136 -4.36 -32.00 2.87
CA ASN A 136 -5.16 -33.00 2.14
C ASN A 136 -5.49 -32.52 0.70
N ASP A 137 -6.77 -32.39 0.36
CA ASP A 137 -7.30 -31.88 -0.91
C ASP A 137 -7.60 -30.36 -0.87
N LYS A 138 -7.29 -29.68 0.24
CA LYS A 138 -7.54 -28.26 0.49
C LYS A 138 -6.26 -27.43 0.50
N TYR A 139 -6.43 -26.12 0.37
CA TYR A 139 -5.31 -25.17 0.27
C TYR A 139 -5.55 -23.96 1.15
N ILE A 140 -4.52 -23.57 1.90
CA ILE A 140 -4.44 -22.28 2.61
C ILE A 140 -3.58 -21.36 1.76
N GLY A 141 -4.07 -20.15 1.48
CA GLY A 141 -3.31 -19.13 0.76
C GLY A 141 -2.51 -18.22 1.69
N LEU A 142 -1.39 -17.72 1.23
CA LEU A 142 -0.52 -16.79 1.94
C LEU A 142 -0.18 -15.62 1.00
N GLN A 143 -0.44 -14.40 1.45
CA GLN A 143 -0.02 -13.17 0.77
C GLN A 143 1.02 -12.47 1.64
N ILE A 144 2.22 -12.28 1.11
CA ILE A 144 3.35 -11.63 1.77
C ILE A 144 3.31 -10.14 1.44
N LYS A 145 3.46 -9.31 2.47
CA LYS A 145 3.60 -7.87 2.30
C LYS A 145 4.74 -7.36 3.19
N PRO A 146 5.68 -6.56 2.67
CA PRO A 146 6.61 -5.85 3.53
C PRO A 146 5.86 -4.78 4.33
N ALA A 147 6.29 -4.50 5.56
CA ALA A 147 5.79 -3.39 6.35
C ALA A 147 6.66 -2.13 6.17
N GLY A 148 5.99 -1.02 5.83
CA GLY A 148 6.52 0.33 5.67
C GLY A 148 5.39 1.34 5.47
N TYR A 149 5.61 2.63 5.77
CA TYR A 149 4.56 3.67 5.74
C TYR A 149 3.85 3.77 4.37
N GLU A 150 4.62 3.66 3.28
CA GLU A 150 4.11 3.68 1.90
C GLU A 150 3.20 2.47 1.61
N TYR A 151 3.62 1.28 2.02
CA TYR A 151 2.84 0.04 1.85
C TYR A 151 1.58 0.02 2.71
N ILE A 152 1.60 0.57 3.93
CA ILE A 152 0.40 0.63 4.79
C ILE A 152 -0.73 1.41 4.10
N THR A 153 -0.42 2.51 3.42
CA THR A 153 -1.44 3.29 2.69
C THR A 153 -2.00 2.56 1.46
N GLN A 154 -1.17 1.82 0.72
CA GLN A 154 -1.61 0.98 -0.40
C GLN A 154 -2.43 -0.22 0.08
N ILE A 155 -1.99 -0.89 1.15
CA ILE A 155 -2.71 -2.00 1.80
C ILE A 155 -4.12 -1.57 2.22
N ILE A 156 -4.28 -0.35 2.77
CA ILE A 156 -5.61 0.16 3.16
C ILE A 156 -6.54 0.32 1.93
N ASN A 157 -6.02 0.75 0.79
CA ASN A 157 -6.81 0.92 -0.44
C ASN A 157 -7.07 -0.42 -1.17
N GLU A 158 -6.13 -1.36 -1.14
CA GLU A 158 -6.23 -2.67 -1.78
C GLU A 158 -7.12 -3.67 -1.02
N ARG A 159 -7.29 -3.46 0.29
CA ARG A 159 -8.00 -4.38 1.20
C ARG A 159 -9.43 -4.71 0.76
N GLU A 160 -10.17 -3.78 0.16
CA GLU A 160 -11.56 -4.05 -0.25
C GLU A 160 -11.64 -4.95 -1.49
N GLN A 161 -10.70 -4.82 -2.45
CA GLN A 161 -10.66 -5.70 -3.62
C GLN A 161 -10.13 -7.10 -3.25
N GLN A 162 -9.11 -7.17 -2.38
CA GLN A 162 -8.50 -8.44 -1.96
C GLN A 162 -9.45 -9.29 -1.10
N LYS A 163 -10.36 -8.67 -0.33
CA LYS A 163 -11.37 -9.43 0.43
C LYS A 163 -12.24 -10.30 -0.49
N GLU A 164 -12.65 -9.79 -1.64
CA GLU A 164 -13.51 -10.53 -2.57
C GLU A 164 -12.75 -11.64 -3.29
N THR A 165 -11.48 -11.43 -3.63
CA THR A 165 -10.64 -12.48 -4.23
C THR A 165 -10.32 -13.58 -3.23
N HIS A 166 -10.01 -13.24 -1.97
CA HIS A 166 -9.79 -14.22 -0.91
C HIS A 166 -11.05 -15.05 -0.61
N LYS A 167 -12.25 -14.45 -0.61
CA LYS A 167 -13.51 -15.21 -0.48
C LYS A 167 -13.67 -16.23 -1.60
N LYS A 168 -13.36 -15.85 -2.85
CA LYS A 168 -13.40 -16.79 -3.99
C LYS A 168 -12.40 -17.92 -3.83
N PHE A 169 -11.19 -17.62 -3.35
CA PHE A 169 -10.19 -18.64 -3.04
C PHE A 169 -10.73 -19.63 -2.02
N THR A 170 -11.24 -19.16 -0.87
CA THR A 170 -11.78 -20.02 0.18
C THR A 170 -12.98 -20.84 -0.28
N ALA A 171 -13.88 -20.25 -1.07
CA ALA A 171 -15.02 -20.99 -1.63
C ALA A 171 -14.58 -22.12 -2.58
N LYS A 172 -13.50 -21.92 -3.34
CA LYS A 172 -13.00 -22.88 -4.32
C LYS A 172 -12.08 -23.95 -3.70
N TYR A 173 -11.22 -23.56 -2.76
CA TYR A 173 -10.13 -24.39 -2.24
C TYR A 173 -10.24 -24.74 -0.75
N GLY A 174 -11.27 -24.23 -0.06
CA GLY A 174 -11.66 -24.59 1.30
C GLY A 174 -10.91 -23.91 2.44
N GLY A 175 -9.66 -23.50 2.22
CA GLY A 175 -8.85 -22.79 3.22
C GLY A 175 -8.89 -21.27 3.09
N LYS A 176 -8.56 -20.59 4.18
CA LYS A 176 -8.43 -19.12 4.22
C LYS A 176 -7.16 -18.63 3.54
N VAL A 177 -7.12 -17.33 3.24
CA VAL A 177 -5.91 -16.62 2.81
C VAL A 177 -5.44 -15.71 3.95
N PHE A 178 -4.17 -15.78 4.30
CA PHE A 178 -3.57 -15.02 5.39
C PHE A 178 -2.54 -14.01 4.88
N TYR A 179 -2.53 -12.82 5.47
CA TYR A 179 -1.48 -11.84 5.22
C TYR A 179 -0.29 -12.08 6.14
N ILE A 180 0.90 -12.20 5.58
CA ILE A 180 2.16 -12.26 6.34
C ILE A 180 2.88 -10.94 6.15
N ILE A 181 3.01 -10.18 7.23
CA ILE A 181 3.67 -8.89 7.24
C ILE A 181 5.11 -9.09 7.69
N SER A 182 6.10 -8.74 6.87
CA SER A 182 7.51 -8.81 7.23
C SER A 182 8.12 -7.41 7.42
N ILE A 183 8.90 -7.22 8.49
CA ILE A 183 9.71 -6.01 8.69
C ILE A 183 11.19 -6.34 8.62
N THR A 184 12.00 -5.37 8.23
CA THR A 184 13.44 -5.45 8.40
C THR A 184 13.79 -5.02 9.82
N GLU A 185 14.39 -5.92 10.60
CA GLU A 185 14.97 -5.63 11.91
C GLU A 185 16.49 -5.84 11.84
N GLY A 186 17.24 -4.74 11.87
CA GLY A 186 18.69 -4.77 11.63
C GLY A 186 19.02 -5.33 10.24
N LYS A 187 19.68 -6.49 10.19
CA LYS A 187 20.03 -7.19 8.94
C LYS A 187 19.06 -8.32 8.57
N ASN A 188 18.06 -8.59 9.40
CA ASN A 188 17.17 -9.73 9.25
C ASN A 188 15.76 -9.30 8.87
N LYS A 189 15.07 -10.11 8.08
CA LYS A 189 13.61 -10.02 7.94
C LYS A 189 12.95 -10.81 9.06
N ILE A 190 11.93 -10.25 9.70
CA ILE A 190 11.13 -10.93 10.71
C ILE A 190 9.64 -10.79 10.41
N ILE A 191 8.86 -11.81 10.75
CA ILE A 191 7.40 -11.75 10.71
C ILE A 191 6.92 -10.82 11.83
N HIS A 192 6.22 -9.76 11.44
CA HIS A 192 5.73 -8.71 12.35
C HIS A 192 4.42 -9.10 13.03
N ASN A 193 3.43 -9.56 12.25
CA ASN A 193 2.12 -9.98 12.73
C ASN A 193 2.14 -11.43 13.22
N ARG A 194 2.90 -11.70 14.30
CA ARG A 194 3.18 -13.06 14.79
C ARG A 194 1.92 -13.85 15.16
N GLU A 195 0.82 -13.18 15.50
CA GLU A 195 -0.48 -13.79 15.76
C GLU A 195 -0.99 -14.64 14.59
N VAL A 196 -0.66 -14.25 13.34
CA VAL A 196 -1.09 -14.97 12.14
C VAL A 196 -0.56 -16.40 12.08
N ILE A 197 0.58 -16.66 12.71
CA ILE A 197 1.19 -17.99 12.75
C ILE A 197 0.26 -18.95 13.48
N GLU A 198 -0.34 -18.51 14.59
CA GLU A 198 -1.26 -19.32 15.37
C GLU A 198 -2.59 -19.51 14.63
N GLU A 199 -3.08 -18.47 13.95
CA GLU A 199 -4.27 -18.58 13.10
C GLU A 199 -4.09 -19.59 11.96
N ILE A 200 -2.92 -19.62 11.32
CA ILE A 200 -2.59 -20.59 10.28
C ILE A 200 -2.54 -22.00 10.87
N LYS A 201 -1.94 -22.21 12.05
CA LYS A 201 -1.93 -23.51 12.72
C LYS A 201 -3.34 -24.01 12.99
N GLN A 202 -4.21 -23.15 13.52
CA GLN A 202 -5.61 -23.48 13.77
C GLN A 202 -6.35 -23.84 12.48
N GLU A 203 -6.09 -23.11 11.39
CA GLU A 203 -6.69 -23.40 10.10
C GLU A 203 -6.20 -24.74 9.52
N ILE A 204 -4.93 -25.08 9.70
CA ILE A 204 -4.39 -26.40 9.32
C ILE A 204 -5.14 -27.51 10.08
N GLU A 205 -5.30 -27.38 11.40
CA GLU A 205 -6.02 -28.39 12.20
C GLU A 205 -7.51 -28.47 11.83
N ARG A 206 -8.16 -27.33 11.57
CA ARG A 206 -9.53 -27.29 11.05
C ARG A 206 -9.64 -28.05 9.74
N LEU A 207 -8.72 -27.85 8.80
CA LEU A 207 -8.75 -28.53 7.50
C LEU A 207 -8.40 -30.02 7.57
N LYS A 208 -7.60 -30.45 8.56
CA LYS A 208 -7.32 -31.88 8.81
C LYS A 208 -8.52 -32.66 9.35
N SER A 209 -9.46 -31.97 9.98
CA SER A 209 -10.65 -32.56 10.65
C SER A 209 -11.90 -32.61 9.77
N ILE A 210 -11.80 -32.13 8.52
CA ILE A 210 -12.86 -32.15 7.50
C ILE A 210 -12.50 -33.19 6.45
#